data_AF-Q9PSY1-F1
#
_entry.id   AF-Q9PSY1-F1
#
_cell.length_a   1.000
_cell.length_b   1.000
_cell.length_c   1.000
_cell.angle_alpha   90.00
_cell.angle_beta   90.00
_cell.angle_gamma   90.00
#
_symmetry.space_group_name_H-M   'P 1'
#
loop_
_entity.id
_entity.type
_entity.pdbx_description
1 polymer ?
#
loop_
_entity_poly.entity_id
_entity_poly.type
_entity_poly.pdbx_seq_one_letter_code
_entity_poly.pdbx_strand_id
1 'polypeptide(L)'
;QEFSLNRAIIWYDSSEKVPVSVCSDSCLPGTRKAVKNGRPVCCYDCINCADGEISNETDSLDCHECLPEYWPNNKKDKCLPKPVEFLSWDDILGIILAAFSVAGSLVALSITLVFYKNRTSPIVKANNSELSFLLLFSLTLSFLCALTFIGRPTEWSCMLRHTAFGITFVLCISCVLGKTIVVLIAFKATLPGSNVMKWFGPLQQRLSVLGFTLVQVLICVLWLKIYPPFPYNNMHQYKEKIILECSLGSAIGLWAVLGYIGLLAFLCFVLAFLARKLPDNFNEAKFITFSMLIFCAVWITFIPSYVSSPGKFTVAVEIFAILASSFGLILCIFAPKCFIIVFRPEQNTKKHLMGKVPPKAL
;
A
#
# COMPACT_ATOMS: atom_id res chain seq x y z
N GLN A 1 65.15 42.47 20.63
CA GLN A 1 64.79 43.23 21.84
C GLN A 1 63.59 42.53 22.46
N GLU A 2 63.80 41.80 23.56
CA GLU A 2 62.71 41.34 24.41
C GLU A 2 62.23 42.53 25.25
N PHE A 3 60.93 42.83 25.16
CA PHE A 3 60.32 43.85 25.97
C PHE A 3 59.94 43.23 27.33
N SER A 4 60.68 43.59 28.38
CA SER A 4 60.49 43.10 29.75
C SER A 4 59.86 44.19 30.61
N LEU A 5 58.71 43.89 31.21
CA LEU A 5 58.03 44.75 32.18
C LEU A 5 58.22 44.17 33.59
N ASN A 6 58.86 44.94 34.47
CA ASN A 6 59.22 44.54 35.83
C ASN A 6 58.23 45.05 36.90
N ARG A 7 57.01 45.43 36.51
CA ARG A 7 55.95 45.94 37.41
C ARG A 7 54.62 45.32 37.04
N ALA A 8 53.76 45.12 38.05
CA ALA A 8 52.37 44.73 37.83
C ALA A 8 51.65 45.82 37.01
N ILE A 9 51.14 45.46 35.85
CA ILE A 9 50.41 46.37 34.97
C ILE A 9 49.02 46.55 35.57
N ILE A 10 48.71 47.77 35.99
CA ILE A 10 47.39 48.15 36.50
C ILE A 10 46.66 48.84 35.36
N TRP A 11 45.57 48.22 34.89
CA TRP A 11 44.75 48.79 33.84
C TRP A 11 43.85 49.91 34.38
N TYR A 12 43.29 50.73 33.49
CA TYR A 12 42.53 51.94 33.85
C TYR A 12 41.38 51.68 34.85
N ASP A 13 40.82 50.48 34.86
CA ASP A 13 39.75 50.03 35.76
C ASP A 13 40.27 49.36 37.05
N SER A 14 41.57 49.48 37.35
CA SER A 14 42.25 48.78 38.45
C SER A 14 42.23 47.26 38.35
N SER A 15 41.92 46.69 37.18
CA SER A 15 41.99 45.25 36.97
C SER A 15 43.42 44.78 36.71
N GLU A 16 43.72 43.55 37.11
CA GLU A 16 44.98 42.86 36.77
C GLU A 16 44.88 42.09 35.43
N LYS A 17 43.68 42.03 34.84
CA LYS A 17 43.44 41.30 33.58
C LYS A 17 43.71 42.20 32.39
N VAL A 18 44.51 41.69 31.46
CA VAL A 18 44.80 42.39 30.19
C VAL A 18 43.50 42.67 29.43
N PRO A 19 43.19 43.92 29.08
CA PRO A 19 42.00 44.27 28.32
C PRO A 19 42.15 43.76 26.88
N VAL A 20 41.08 43.15 26.37
CA VAL A 20 41.06 42.61 25.02
C VAL A 20 40.58 43.70 24.06
N SER A 21 41.42 44.08 23.10
CA SER A 21 41.10 45.10 22.08
C SER A 21 40.59 44.44 20.79
N VAL A 22 39.33 43.99 20.80
CA VAL A 22 38.65 43.41 19.63
C VAL A 22 37.42 44.23 19.25
N CYS A 23 37.12 44.31 17.95
CA CYS A 23 35.95 45.05 17.45
C CYS A 23 34.66 44.23 17.51
N SER A 24 34.77 42.92 17.27
CA SER A 24 33.69 41.95 17.36
C SER A 24 34.19 40.74 18.15
N ASP A 25 33.31 40.14 18.95
CA ASP A 25 33.59 38.88 19.64
C ASP A 25 33.79 37.73 18.65
N SER A 26 34.44 36.65 19.09
CA SER A 26 34.61 35.45 18.28
C SER A 26 33.27 34.79 17.95
N CYS A 27 33.12 34.38 16.69
CA CYS A 27 31.95 33.65 16.22
C CYS A 27 32.02 32.19 16.66
N LEU A 28 30.98 31.71 17.34
CA LEU A 28 30.89 30.33 17.79
C LEU A 28 30.61 29.37 16.62
N PRO A 29 30.94 28.07 16.75
CA PRO A 29 30.50 27.04 15.81
C PRO A 29 29.00 27.14 15.53
N GLY A 30 28.60 26.89 14.27
CA GLY A 30 27.26 27.13 13.75
C GLY A 30 27.09 28.47 13.02
N THR A 31 28.09 29.34 13.11
CA THR A 31 28.10 30.66 12.46
C THR A 31 29.34 30.86 11.60
N ARG A 32 29.25 31.81 10.65
CA ARG A 32 30.35 32.30 9.84
C ARG A 32 30.52 33.80 9.98
N LYS A 33 31.74 34.29 9.78
CA LYS A 33 32.06 35.71 9.78
C LYS A 33 31.54 36.39 8.51
N ALA A 34 30.87 37.51 8.67
CA ALA A 34 30.53 38.42 7.59
C ALA A 34 31.10 39.80 7.88
N VAL A 35 32.08 40.24 7.08
CA VAL A 35 32.72 41.55 7.25
C VAL A 35 31.69 42.66 7.04
N LYS A 36 31.70 43.66 7.93
CA LYS A 36 30.82 44.83 7.81
C LYS A 36 31.30 45.72 6.68
N ASN A 37 30.43 45.98 5.71
CA ASN A 37 30.73 46.90 4.61
C ASN A 37 31.15 48.28 5.16
N GLY A 38 32.31 48.76 4.73
CA GLY A 38 32.85 50.06 5.14
C GLY A 38 33.56 50.10 6.50
N ARG A 39 33.77 48.95 7.18
CA ARG A 39 34.56 48.86 8.43
C ARG A 39 35.83 48.02 8.25
N PRO A 40 36.82 48.10 9.16
CA PRO A 40 38.02 47.26 9.12
C PRO A 40 37.68 45.76 9.21
N VAL A 41 38.56 44.90 8.69
CA VAL A 41 38.37 43.43 8.60
C VAL A 41 38.13 42.77 9.96
N CYS A 42 38.62 43.35 11.06
CA CYS A 42 38.39 42.88 12.42
C CYS A 42 36.96 43.12 12.94
N CYS A 43 36.14 43.90 12.23
CA CYS A 43 34.76 44.21 12.57
C CYS A 43 33.80 43.41 11.66
N TYR A 44 33.28 42.31 12.17
CA TYR A 44 32.36 41.42 11.45
C TYR A 44 31.09 41.13 12.27
N ASP A 45 30.07 40.59 11.61
CA ASP A 45 28.91 39.97 12.23
C ASP A 45 29.01 38.44 12.14
N CYS A 46 28.48 37.75 13.14
CA CYS A 46 28.35 36.29 13.11
C CYS A 46 26.99 35.92 12.52
N ILE A 47 27.00 35.34 11.32
CA ILE A 47 25.78 34.93 10.61
C ILE A 47 25.62 33.42 10.72
N ASN A 48 24.43 32.95 11.05
CA ASN A 48 24.12 31.52 11.07
C ASN A 48 24.32 30.88 9.68
N CYS A 49 24.84 29.66 9.65
CA CYS A 49 24.93 28.88 8.41
C CYS A 49 23.55 28.65 7.78
N ALA A 50 23.50 28.45 6.45
CA ALA A 50 22.26 28.15 5.74
C ALA A 50 21.74 26.75 6.07
N ASP A 51 20.55 26.38 5.58
CA ASP A 51 20.00 25.04 5.81
C ASP A 51 20.74 24.00 4.99
N GLY A 52 21.23 22.95 5.65
CA GLY A 52 22.11 21.93 5.04
C GLY A 52 23.60 22.19 5.26
N GLU A 53 23.98 23.37 5.74
CA GLU A 53 25.37 23.76 6.01
C GLU A 53 25.70 23.77 7.51
N ILE A 54 26.97 23.53 7.83
CA ILE A 54 27.52 23.62 9.18
C ILE A 54 28.83 24.43 9.23
N SER A 55 29.18 24.84 10.44
CA SER A 55 30.49 25.39 10.80
C SER A 55 30.92 24.77 12.13
N ASN A 56 31.96 23.94 12.11
CA ASN A 56 32.45 23.20 13.29
C ASN A 56 33.55 23.97 14.06
N GLU A 57 34.13 25.00 13.45
CA GLU A 57 35.25 25.77 14.00
C GLU A 57 34.78 27.13 14.52
N THR A 58 35.45 27.61 15.58
CA THR A 58 35.28 28.99 16.02
C THR A 58 35.87 29.92 14.98
N ASP A 59 35.21 31.04 14.73
CA ASP A 59 35.69 32.09 13.84
C ASP A 59 35.82 31.70 12.35
N SER A 60 35.06 30.70 11.90
CA SER A 60 35.02 30.27 10.49
C SER A 60 34.60 31.40 9.54
N LEU A 61 35.21 31.44 8.35
CA LEU A 61 34.87 32.38 7.27
C LEU A 61 33.66 31.90 6.46
N ASP A 62 33.53 30.58 6.29
CA ASP A 62 32.52 29.94 5.46
C ASP A 62 31.85 28.76 6.17
N CYS A 63 30.67 28.38 5.69
CA CYS A 63 29.99 27.16 6.09
C CYS A 63 30.11 26.12 4.97
N HIS A 64 30.07 24.83 5.32
CA HIS A 64 30.15 23.73 4.36
C HIS A 64 28.95 22.79 4.51
N GLU A 65 28.53 22.17 3.41
CA GLU A 65 27.42 21.22 3.40
C GLU A 65 27.80 19.87 4.05
N CYS A 66 26.83 19.27 4.75
CA CYS A 66 26.96 17.89 5.22
C CYS A 66 26.94 16.90 4.05
N LEU A 67 27.59 15.73 4.24
CA LEU A 67 27.42 14.59 3.33
C LEU A 67 25.93 14.20 3.21
N PRO A 68 25.48 13.63 2.08
CA PRO A 68 24.06 13.32 1.84
C PRO A 68 23.37 12.47 2.92
N GLU A 69 24.13 11.62 3.62
CA GLU A 69 23.67 10.73 4.70
C GLU A 69 23.44 11.45 6.04
N TYR A 70 23.87 12.71 6.13
CA TYR A 70 23.88 13.49 7.36
C TYR A 70 23.09 14.80 7.20
N TRP A 71 22.62 15.33 8.32
CA TRP A 71 21.91 16.60 8.40
C TRP A 71 22.45 17.44 9.56
N PRO A 72 22.55 18.78 9.41
CA PRO A 72 22.93 19.68 10.50
C PRO A 72 22.05 19.50 11.74
N ASN A 73 22.66 19.52 12.92
CA ASN A 73 21.90 19.67 14.16
C ASN A 73 21.32 21.09 14.31
N ASN A 74 20.47 21.32 15.31
CA ASN A 74 19.84 22.63 15.54
C ASN A 74 20.84 23.79 15.74
N LYS A 75 22.06 23.49 16.22
CA LYS A 75 23.14 24.47 16.40
C LYS A 75 23.98 24.69 15.14
N LYS A 76 23.78 23.89 14.08
CA LYS A 76 24.58 23.88 12.84
C LYS A 76 26.08 23.72 13.05
N ASP A 77 26.49 23.09 14.16
CA ASP A 77 27.90 22.86 14.51
C ASP A 77 28.35 21.43 14.19
N LYS A 78 27.41 20.51 13.95
CA LYS A 78 27.68 19.09 13.69
C LYS A 78 26.71 18.51 12.66
N CYS A 79 27.22 17.62 11.82
CA CYS A 79 26.43 16.76 10.95
C CYS A 79 26.03 15.49 11.73
N LEU A 80 24.73 15.23 11.85
CA LEU A 80 24.17 14.03 12.47
C LEU A 80 23.58 13.10 11.41
N PRO A 81 23.64 11.76 11.57
CA PRO A 81 23.04 10.84 10.63
C PRO A 81 21.54 11.11 10.46
N LYS A 82 21.04 11.14 9.23
CA LYS A 82 19.61 11.32 8.96
C LYS A 82 18.81 10.13 9.51
N PRO A 83 17.64 10.37 10.14
CA PRO A 83 16.74 9.28 10.50
C PRO A 83 16.22 8.58 9.24
N VAL A 84 16.09 7.25 9.30
CA VAL A 84 15.53 6.43 8.23
C VAL A 84 14.04 6.21 8.51
N GLU A 85 13.17 6.63 7.59
CA GLU A 85 11.73 6.41 7.66
C GLU A 85 11.29 5.28 6.73
N PHE A 86 10.45 4.40 7.27
CA PHE A 86 9.67 3.39 6.55
C PHE A 86 8.38 3.12 7.34
N LEU A 87 7.43 2.36 6.78
CA LEU A 87 6.23 1.97 7.52
C LEU A 87 6.59 0.86 8.53
N SER A 88 6.89 1.25 9.77
CA SER A 88 7.31 0.31 10.83
C SER A 88 6.14 -0.47 11.44
N TRP A 89 6.46 -1.59 12.06
CA TRP A 89 5.53 -2.33 12.95
C TRP A 89 5.21 -1.55 14.23
N ASP A 90 6.11 -0.65 14.64
CA ASP A 90 5.95 0.19 15.83
C ASP A 90 5.16 1.48 15.56
N ASP A 91 4.96 1.83 14.28
CA ASP A 91 4.16 2.98 13.89
C ASP A 91 2.68 2.70 14.12
N ILE A 92 1.93 3.65 14.71
CA ILE A 92 0.48 3.53 14.95
C ILE A 92 -0.26 3.12 13.66
N LEU A 93 0.10 3.72 12.54
CA LEU A 93 -0.48 3.41 11.23
C LEU A 93 -0.18 1.96 10.81
N GLY A 94 1.06 1.49 11.00
CA GLY A 94 1.45 0.11 10.74
C GLY A 94 0.68 -0.89 11.61
N ILE A 95 0.55 -0.60 12.91
CA ILE A 95 -0.21 -1.41 13.86
C ILE A 95 -1.68 -1.53 13.43
N ILE A 96 -2.33 -0.41 13.08
CA ILE A 96 -3.74 -0.40 12.66
C ILE A 96 -3.92 -1.23 11.38
N LEU A 97 -3.08 -1.00 10.36
CA LEU A 97 -3.18 -1.71 9.08
C LEU A 97 -2.91 -3.21 9.24
N ALA A 98 -1.93 -3.59 10.06
CA ALA A 98 -1.66 -4.98 10.42
C ALA A 98 -2.85 -5.63 11.14
N ALA A 99 -3.45 -4.93 12.11
CA ALA A 99 -4.61 -5.43 12.84
C ALA A 99 -5.80 -5.70 11.90
N PHE A 100 -6.11 -4.78 10.98
CA PHE A 100 -7.17 -4.99 9.98
C PHE A 100 -6.84 -6.12 9.00
N SER A 101 -5.58 -6.26 8.58
CA SER A 101 -5.14 -7.37 7.75
C SER A 101 -5.33 -8.72 8.46
N VAL A 102 -4.85 -8.86 9.69
CA VAL A 102 -5.01 -10.09 10.48
C VAL A 102 -6.49 -10.38 10.74
N ALA A 103 -7.26 -9.39 11.17
CA ALA A 103 -8.70 -9.55 11.40
C ALA A 103 -9.44 -9.96 10.12
N GLY A 104 -9.14 -9.35 8.98
CA GLY A 104 -9.71 -9.71 7.68
C GLY A 104 -9.38 -11.15 7.29
N SER A 105 -8.13 -11.58 7.50
CA SER A 105 -7.71 -12.98 7.24
C SER A 105 -8.47 -13.98 8.12
N LEU A 106 -8.66 -13.67 9.42
CA LEU A 106 -9.42 -14.49 10.35
C LEU A 106 -10.91 -14.56 9.98
N VAL A 107 -11.49 -13.45 9.53
CA VAL A 107 -12.88 -13.43 9.02
C VAL A 107 -13.00 -14.31 7.77
N ALA A 108 -12.09 -14.20 6.80
CA ALA A 108 -12.09 -15.02 5.60
C ALA A 108 -11.97 -16.53 5.92
N LEU A 109 -11.08 -16.88 6.86
CA LEU A 109 -10.91 -18.26 7.34
C LEU A 109 -12.16 -18.77 8.06
N SER A 110 -12.77 -17.93 8.91
CA SER A 110 -14.02 -18.28 9.62
C SER A 110 -15.16 -18.54 8.63
N ILE A 111 -15.31 -17.69 7.61
CA ILE A 111 -16.28 -17.89 6.53
C ILE A 111 -16.00 -19.20 5.77
N THR A 112 -14.73 -19.47 5.47
CA THR A 112 -14.30 -20.72 4.84
C THR A 112 -14.71 -21.94 5.66
N LEU A 113 -14.50 -21.91 6.98
CA LEU A 113 -14.89 -22.97 7.89
C LEU A 113 -16.41 -23.18 7.92
N VAL A 114 -17.20 -22.10 7.97
CA VAL A 114 -18.66 -22.15 7.92
C VAL A 114 -19.14 -22.77 6.62
N PHE A 115 -18.58 -22.36 5.48
CA PHE A 115 -18.90 -22.91 4.16
C PHE A 115 -18.50 -24.38 4.05
N TYR A 116 -17.35 -24.76 4.61
CA TYR A 116 -16.87 -26.14 4.63
C TYR A 116 -17.78 -27.05 5.45
N LYS A 117 -18.15 -26.64 6.67
CA LYS A 117 -19.08 -27.39 7.53
C LYS A 117 -20.46 -27.54 6.87
N ASN A 118 -20.91 -26.51 6.14
CA ASN A 118 -22.19 -26.50 5.45
C ASN A 118 -22.07 -26.84 3.94
N ARG A 119 -21.02 -27.57 3.52
CA ARG A 119 -20.77 -27.89 2.09
C ARG A 119 -21.89 -28.67 1.41
N THR A 120 -22.69 -29.41 2.18
CA THR A 120 -23.83 -30.16 1.67
C THR A 120 -25.08 -29.31 1.50
N SER A 121 -25.10 -28.10 2.08
CA SER A 121 -26.27 -27.24 2.11
C SER A 121 -26.63 -26.71 0.71
N PRO A 122 -27.93 -26.54 0.44
CA PRO A 122 -28.41 -26.05 -0.86
C PRO A 122 -27.80 -24.70 -1.27
N ILE A 123 -27.60 -23.76 -0.32
CA ILE A 123 -27.01 -22.45 -0.60
C ILE A 123 -25.56 -22.55 -1.07
N VAL A 124 -24.74 -23.36 -0.40
CA VAL A 124 -23.32 -23.51 -0.76
C VAL A 124 -23.17 -24.23 -2.11
N LYS A 125 -24.01 -25.23 -2.40
CA LYS A 125 -24.00 -25.93 -3.69
C LYS A 125 -24.49 -25.06 -4.85
N ALA A 126 -25.55 -24.27 -4.64
CA ALA A 126 -26.08 -23.37 -5.67
C ALA A 126 -25.05 -22.28 -6.05
N ASN A 127 -24.26 -21.83 -5.07
CA ASN A 127 -23.24 -20.82 -5.23
C ASN A 127 -21.87 -21.40 -5.66
N ASN A 128 -21.87 -22.37 -6.57
CA ASN A 128 -20.66 -23.00 -7.14
C ASN A 128 -19.50 -23.12 -6.14
N SER A 129 -19.59 -24.15 -5.29
CA SER A 129 -18.75 -24.28 -4.10
C SER A 129 -17.26 -24.14 -4.39
N GLU A 130 -16.76 -24.65 -5.52
CA GLU A 130 -15.34 -24.59 -5.87
C GLU A 130 -14.83 -23.15 -6.07
N LEU A 131 -15.49 -22.36 -6.92
CA LEU A 131 -15.12 -20.96 -7.14
C LEU A 131 -15.26 -20.12 -5.86
N SER A 132 -16.24 -20.44 -5.02
CA SER A 132 -16.42 -19.78 -3.73
C SER A 132 -15.25 -20.07 -2.77
N PHE A 133 -14.78 -21.32 -2.69
CA PHE A 133 -13.62 -21.68 -1.86
C PHE A 133 -12.33 -21.07 -2.41
N LEU A 134 -12.13 -21.08 -3.73
CA LEU A 134 -10.98 -20.44 -4.36
C LEU A 134 -10.95 -18.92 -4.10
N LEU A 135 -12.10 -18.26 -4.20
CA LEU A 135 -12.22 -16.83 -3.90
C LEU A 135 -11.95 -16.52 -2.42
N LEU A 136 -12.41 -17.35 -1.48
CA LEU A 136 -12.11 -17.16 -0.06
C LEU A 136 -10.63 -17.37 0.24
N PHE A 137 -10.02 -18.39 -0.36
CA PHE A 137 -8.59 -18.64 -0.25
C PHE A 137 -7.78 -17.46 -0.79
N SER A 138 -8.12 -16.95 -1.97
CA SER A 138 -7.44 -15.79 -2.55
C SER A 138 -7.63 -14.53 -1.71
N LEU A 139 -8.81 -14.31 -1.13
CA LEU A 139 -9.06 -13.21 -0.20
C LEU A 139 -8.21 -13.32 1.08
N THR A 140 -8.08 -14.51 1.66
CA THR A 140 -7.17 -14.73 2.79
C THR A 140 -5.73 -14.36 2.42
N LEU A 141 -5.26 -14.78 1.25
CA LEU A 141 -3.93 -14.40 0.76
C LEU A 141 -3.81 -12.90 0.51
N SER A 142 -4.85 -12.24 0.00
CA SER A 142 -4.87 -10.78 -0.20
C SER A 142 -4.80 -10.00 1.12
N PHE A 143 -5.44 -10.49 2.18
CA PHE A 143 -5.25 -9.91 3.51
C PHE A 143 -3.82 -10.11 4.00
N LEU A 144 -3.27 -11.33 3.90
CA LEU A 144 -1.91 -11.62 4.34
C LEU A 144 -0.85 -10.89 3.52
N CYS A 145 -1.08 -10.65 2.23
CA CYS A 145 -0.11 -9.95 1.39
C CYS A 145 0.11 -8.52 1.86
N ALA A 146 -0.90 -7.86 2.44
CA ALA A 146 -0.75 -6.53 3.03
C ALA A 146 0.33 -6.48 4.13
N LEU A 147 0.57 -7.57 4.86
CA LEU A 147 1.61 -7.62 5.89
C LEU A 147 3.02 -7.51 5.30
N THR A 148 3.22 -7.95 4.05
CA THR A 148 4.53 -7.86 3.36
C THR A 148 4.94 -6.43 3.01
N PHE A 149 4.03 -5.47 3.18
CA PHE A 149 4.26 -4.05 2.96
C PHE A 149 4.75 -3.34 4.24
N ILE A 150 4.64 -3.99 5.41
CA ILE A 150 4.96 -3.42 6.72
C ILE A 150 6.32 -3.94 7.19
N GLY A 151 7.14 -3.04 7.71
CA GLY A 151 8.48 -3.33 8.20
C GLY A 151 9.57 -2.85 7.26
N ARG A 152 10.81 -3.19 7.60
CA ARG A 152 12.00 -2.74 6.89
C ARG A 152 12.08 -3.40 5.50
N PRO A 153 12.14 -2.62 4.40
CA PRO A 153 12.35 -3.16 3.06
C PRO A 153 13.62 -4.02 2.96
N THR A 154 13.44 -5.27 2.53
CA THR A 154 14.52 -6.21 2.15
C THR A 154 14.35 -6.57 0.68
N GLU A 155 15.37 -7.15 0.05
CA GLU A 155 15.29 -7.62 -1.34
C GLU A 155 14.07 -8.54 -1.55
N TRP A 156 13.89 -9.53 -0.68
CA TRP A 156 12.75 -10.43 -0.72
C TRP A 156 11.42 -9.72 -0.50
N SER A 157 11.34 -8.81 0.48
CA SER A 157 10.12 -8.04 0.73
C SER A 157 9.71 -7.21 -0.48
N CYS A 158 10.67 -6.53 -1.13
CA CYS A 158 10.42 -5.71 -2.30
C CYS A 158 9.94 -6.54 -3.50
N MET A 159 10.55 -7.71 -3.73
CA MET A 159 10.11 -8.62 -4.79
C MET A 159 8.71 -9.19 -4.53
N LEU A 160 8.42 -9.60 -3.29
CA LEU A 160 7.14 -10.26 -2.95
C LEU A 160 5.98 -9.27 -2.89
N ARG A 161 6.18 -8.05 -2.41
CA ARG A 161 5.14 -7.06 -2.17
C ARG A 161 4.18 -6.89 -3.36
N HIS A 162 4.71 -6.45 -4.51
CA HIS A 162 3.88 -6.17 -5.69
C HIS A 162 3.51 -7.44 -6.48
N THR A 163 4.36 -8.49 -6.44
CA THR A 163 4.08 -9.74 -7.17
C THR A 163 3.01 -10.58 -6.48
N ALA A 164 3.06 -10.72 -5.15
CA ALA A 164 2.04 -11.39 -4.35
C ALA A 164 0.72 -10.62 -4.40
N PHE A 165 0.77 -9.29 -4.31
CA PHE A 165 -0.40 -8.45 -4.54
C PHE A 165 -1.03 -8.73 -5.91
N GLY A 166 -0.26 -8.66 -7.00
CA GLY A 166 -0.79 -8.83 -8.35
C GLY A 166 -1.39 -10.22 -8.59
N ILE A 167 -0.70 -11.28 -8.16
CA ILE A 167 -1.17 -12.66 -8.33
C ILE A 167 -2.44 -12.92 -7.52
N THR A 168 -2.50 -12.49 -6.25
CA THR A 168 -3.68 -12.72 -5.41
C THR A 168 -4.90 -11.95 -5.93
N PHE A 169 -4.72 -10.71 -6.39
CA PHE A 169 -5.81 -9.90 -6.94
C PHE A 169 -6.33 -10.45 -8.27
N VAL A 170 -5.45 -10.89 -9.18
CA VAL A 170 -5.88 -11.55 -10.42
C VAL A 170 -6.65 -12.82 -10.11
N LEU A 171 -6.20 -13.63 -9.15
CA LEU A 171 -6.91 -14.84 -8.74
C LEU A 171 -8.31 -14.50 -8.20
N CYS A 172 -8.42 -13.48 -7.34
CA CYS A 172 -9.69 -12.95 -6.83
C CYS A 172 -10.63 -12.52 -7.97
N ILE A 173 -10.17 -11.62 -8.86
CA ILE A 173 -10.99 -11.09 -9.95
C ILE A 173 -11.39 -12.19 -10.92
N SER A 174 -10.48 -13.12 -11.23
CA SER A 174 -10.76 -14.25 -12.13
C SER A 174 -11.85 -15.16 -11.55
N CYS A 175 -11.85 -15.38 -10.23
CA CYS A 175 -12.92 -16.13 -9.57
C CYS A 175 -14.26 -15.39 -9.65
N VAL A 176 -14.27 -14.06 -9.39
CA VAL A 176 -15.50 -13.27 -9.52
C VAL A 176 -16.01 -13.29 -10.96
N LEU A 177 -15.13 -13.09 -11.94
CA LEU A 177 -15.43 -13.13 -13.36
C LEU A 177 -16.05 -14.49 -13.75
N GLY A 178 -15.45 -15.59 -13.30
CA GLY A 178 -15.98 -16.94 -13.49
C GLY A 178 -17.40 -17.07 -12.92
N LYS A 179 -17.66 -16.55 -11.72
CA LYS A 179 -19.00 -16.55 -11.11
C LYS A 179 -20.00 -15.69 -11.89
N THR A 180 -19.59 -14.51 -12.35
CA THR A 180 -20.42 -13.64 -13.17
C THR A 180 -20.80 -14.32 -14.49
N ILE A 181 -19.85 -14.98 -15.17
CA ILE A 181 -20.12 -15.72 -16.40
C ILE A 181 -21.12 -16.86 -16.15
N VAL A 182 -20.97 -17.61 -15.05
CA VAL A 182 -21.91 -18.68 -14.67
C VAL A 182 -23.32 -18.13 -14.49
N VAL A 183 -23.48 -17.00 -13.79
CA VAL A 183 -24.78 -16.33 -13.60
C VAL A 183 -25.38 -15.91 -14.96
N LEU A 184 -24.58 -15.33 -15.85
CA LEU A 184 -25.02 -14.93 -17.18
C LEU A 184 -25.45 -16.12 -18.05
N ILE A 185 -24.71 -17.23 -18.01
CA ILE A 185 -25.01 -18.45 -18.78
C ILE A 185 -26.27 -19.14 -18.23
N ALA A 186 -26.42 -19.20 -16.90
CA ALA A 186 -27.60 -19.80 -16.27
C ALA A 186 -28.89 -19.11 -16.74
N PHE A 187 -28.87 -17.78 -16.86
CA PHE A 187 -29.99 -17.02 -17.39
C PHE A 187 -30.20 -17.22 -18.89
N LYS A 188 -29.14 -17.24 -19.70
CA LYS A 188 -29.30 -17.52 -21.14
C LYS A 188 -29.85 -18.92 -21.41
N ALA A 189 -29.48 -19.90 -20.58
CA ALA A 189 -29.98 -21.27 -20.69
C ALA A 189 -31.49 -21.40 -20.36
N THR A 190 -32.08 -20.45 -19.61
CA THR A 190 -33.53 -20.41 -19.41
C THR A 190 -34.32 -19.87 -20.62
N LEU A 191 -33.66 -19.30 -21.63
CA LEU A 191 -34.31 -18.93 -22.89
C LEU A 191 -34.45 -20.17 -23.81
N PRO A 192 -35.63 -20.41 -24.42
CA PRO A 192 -35.86 -21.58 -25.25
C PRO A 192 -34.91 -21.60 -26.45
N GLY A 193 -34.25 -22.75 -26.69
CA GLY A 193 -33.41 -22.99 -27.87
C GLY A 193 -31.89 -22.86 -27.69
N SER A 194 -31.36 -22.62 -26.48
CA SER A 194 -29.91 -22.47 -26.26
C SER A 194 -29.27 -23.63 -25.49
N ASN A 195 -28.31 -24.32 -26.12
CA ASN A 195 -27.56 -25.45 -25.52
C ASN A 195 -26.25 -25.00 -24.81
N VAL A 196 -26.19 -23.73 -24.40
CA VAL A 196 -24.97 -23.05 -23.92
C VAL A 196 -24.42 -23.56 -22.58
N MET A 197 -25.26 -24.16 -21.74
CA MET A 197 -24.84 -24.69 -20.43
C MET A 197 -23.79 -25.83 -20.54
N LYS A 198 -23.74 -26.55 -21.68
CA LYS A 198 -22.74 -27.60 -21.92
C LYS A 198 -21.33 -27.06 -22.15
N TRP A 199 -21.17 -25.78 -22.52
CA TRP A 199 -19.88 -25.23 -22.94
C TRP A 199 -19.04 -24.68 -21.78
N PHE A 200 -19.66 -24.32 -20.64
CA PHE A 200 -18.96 -23.68 -19.51
C PHE A 200 -19.14 -24.45 -18.18
N GLY A 201 -18.79 -25.74 -18.20
CA GLY A 201 -18.83 -26.60 -17.02
C GLY A 201 -17.75 -26.28 -15.95
N PRO A 202 -17.73 -27.00 -14.82
CA PRO A 202 -16.79 -26.78 -13.71
C PRO A 202 -15.30 -26.85 -14.15
N LEU A 203 -14.97 -27.78 -15.05
CA LEU A 203 -13.62 -27.91 -15.59
C LEU A 203 -13.18 -26.65 -16.36
N GLN A 204 -14.07 -26.10 -17.20
CA GLN A 204 -13.79 -24.92 -18.00
C GLN A 204 -13.61 -23.68 -17.13
N GLN A 205 -14.39 -23.56 -16.04
CA GLN A 205 -14.23 -22.48 -15.06
C GLN A 205 -12.87 -22.55 -14.38
N ARG A 206 -12.45 -23.73 -13.93
CA ARG A 206 -11.13 -23.93 -13.32
C ARG A 206 -10.00 -23.59 -14.28
N LEU A 207 -10.08 -24.08 -15.52
CA LEU A 207 -9.08 -23.78 -16.55
C LEU A 207 -9.03 -22.29 -16.88
N SER A 208 -10.18 -21.61 -16.92
CA SER A 208 -10.25 -20.17 -17.15
C SER A 208 -9.59 -19.38 -16.01
N VAL A 209 -9.88 -19.70 -14.76
CA VAL A 209 -9.27 -19.01 -13.59
C VAL A 209 -7.77 -19.25 -13.56
N LEU A 210 -7.33 -20.50 -13.77
CA LEU A 210 -5.90 -20.83 -13.83
C LEU A 210 -5.21 -20.14 -15.00
N GLY A 211 -5.84 -20.05 -16.17
CA GLY A 211 -5.30 -19.38 -17.34
C GLY A 211 -5.06 -17.89 -17.10
N PHE A 212 -6.05 -17.16 -16.57
CA PHE A 212 -5.89 -15.73 -16.24
C PHE A 212 -4.81 -15.52 -15.17
N THR A 213 -4.78 -16.35 -14.13
CA THR A 213 -3.77 -16.26 -13.07
C THR A 213 -2.37 -16.58 -13.60
N LEU A 214 -2.24 -17.55 -14.52
CA LEU A 214 -0.97 -17.92 -15.14
C LEU A 214 -0.38 -16.77 -15.95
N VAL A 215 -1.21 -16.02 -16.70
CA VAL A 215 -0.75 -14.82 -17.42
C VAL A 215 -0.12 -13.82 -16.46
N GLN A 216 -0.76 -13.56 -15.32
CA GLN A 216 -0.21 -12.67 -14.30
C GLN A 216 1.11 -13.19 -13.70
N VAL A 217 1.21 -14.50 -13.43
CA VAL A 217 2.45 -15.12 -12.94
C VAL A 217 3.57 -14.93 -13.96
N LEU A 218 3.29 -15.11 -15.26
CA LEU A 218 4.29 -14.90 -16.32
C LEU A 218 4.75 -13.44 -16.36
N ILE A 219 3.83 -12.47 -16.26
CA ILE A 219 4.17 -11.04 -16.18
C ILE A 219 5.09 -10.77 -14.98
N CYS A 220 4.75 -11.29 -13.80
CA CYS A 220 5.57 -11.15 -12.59
C CYS A 220 6.96 -11.79 -12.74
N VAL A 221 7.05 -13.00 -13.29
CA VAL A 221 8.33 -13.71 -13.50
C VAL A 221 9.22 -12.94 -14.48
N LEU A 222 8.66 -12.44 -15.58
CA LEU A 222 9.39 -11.62 -16.54
C LEU A 222 9.89 -10.33 -15.90
N TRP A 223 9.04 -9.65 -15.11
CA TRP A 223 9.44 -8.43 -14.41
C TRP A 223 10.61 -8.69 -13.44
N LEU A 224 10.50 -9.73 -12.60
CA LEU A 224 11.55 -10.10 -11.65
C LEU A 224 12.86 -10.55 -12.33
N LYS A 225 12.79 -11.13 -13.54
CA LYS A 225 13.99 -11.58 -14.27
C LYS A 225 14.72 -10.45 -14.99
N ILE A 226 14.00 -9.47 -15.51
CA ILE A 226 14.60 -8.38 -16.29
C ILE A 226 15.11 -7.27 -15.37
N TYR A 227 14.26 -6.75 -14.48
CA TYR A 227 14.59 -5.66 -13.56
C TYR A 227 13.79 -5.82 -12.26
N PRO A 228 14.27 -6.64 -11.31
CA PRO A 228 13.57 -6.89 -10.06
C PRO A 228 13.50 -5.62 -9.18
N PRO A 229 12.44 -5.48 -8.36
CA PRO A 229 12.40 -4.46 -7.31
C PRO A 229 13.50 -4.68 -6.26
N PHE A 230 14.09 -3.59 -5.77
CA PHE A 230 15.18 -3.63 -4.80
C PHE A 230 15.03 -2.53 -3.74
N PRO A 231 15.57 -2.72 -2.52
CA PRO A 231 15.52 -1.69 -1.48
C PRO A 231 16.37 -0.49 -1.89
N TYR A 232 15.81 0.72 -1.75
CA TYR A 232 16.44 1.97 -2.16
C TYR A 232 16.28 3.03 -1.08
N ASN A 233 17.38 3.72 -0.79
CA ASN A 233 17.42 4.86 0.12
C ASN A 233 17.16 6.13 -0.70
N ASN A 234 15.97 6.68 -0.61
CA ASN A 234 15.63 7.94 -1.25
C ASN A 234 16.07 9.10 -0.35
N MET A 235 17.15 9.76 -0.77
CA MET A 235 17.79 10.86 -0.05
C MET A 235 17.46 12.24 -0.65
N HIS A 236 16.73 12.27 -1.77
CA HIS A 236 16.46 13.50 -2.53
C HIS A 236 15.09 14.10 -2.22
N GLN A 237 14.14 13.29 -1.75
CA GLN A 237 12.76 13.74 -1.55
C GLN A 237 12.57 14.59 -0.29
N TYR A 238 13.31 14.32 0.78
CA TYR A 238 13.36 15.13 1.99
C TYR A 238 14.80 15.39 2.39
N LYS A 239 15.11 16.64 2.77
CA LYS A 239 16.48 17.02 3.10
C LYS A 239 16.90 16.51 4.48
N GLU A 240 15.97 16.46 5.42
CA GLU A 240 16.19 16.12 6.82
C GLU A 240 16.11 14.62 7.16
N LYS A 241 15.69 13.76 6.24
CA LYS A 241 15.45 12.33 6.49
C LYS A 241 15.68 11.45 5.25
N ILE A 242 15.94 10.16 5.48
CA ILE A 242 16.11 9.15 4.42
C ILE A 242 14.83 8.32 4.36
N ILE A 243 14.18 8.24 3.21
CA ILE A 243 13.05 7.32 3.01
C ILE A 243 13.60 5.99 2.51
N LEU A 244 13.41 4.93 3.29
CA LEU A 244 13.73 3.58 2.85
C LEU A 244 12.49 2.97 2.20
N GLU A 245 12.56 2.80 0.88
CA GLU A 245 11.46 2.29 0.06
C GLU A 245 11.94 1.18 -0.88
N CYS A 246 11.02 0.55 -1.59
CA CYS A 246 11.35 -0.40 -2.64
C CYS A 246 11.34 0.34 -3.98
N SER A 247 12.52 0.50 -4.59
CA SER A 247 12.57 0.90 -5.99
C SER A 247 11.90 -0.17 -6.84
N LEU A 248 11.08 0.25 -7.80
CA LEU A 248 10.33 -0.64 -8.68
C LEU A 248 11.24 -1.42 -9.66
N GLY A 249 12.48 -0.96 -9.85
CA GLY A 249 13.40 -1.46 -10.90
C GLY A 249 12.92 -1.06 -12.30
N SER A 250 11.79 -1.61 -12.73
CA SER A 250 11.11 -1.26 -13.99
C SER A 250 9.69 -0.78 -13.74
N ALA A 251 9.45 0.51 -14.03
CA ALA A 251 8.10 1.07 -14.01
C ALA A 251 7.16 0.33 -14.99
N ILE A 252 7.68 -0.11 -16.14
CA ILE A 252 6.92 -0.85 -17.15
C ILE A 252 6.38 -2.16 -16.57
N GLY A 253 7.17 -2.85 -15.73
CA GLY A 253 6.75 -4.08 -15.06
C GLY A 253 5.55 -3.86 -14.13
N LEU A 254 5.63 -2.83 -13.28
CA LEU A 254 4.50 -2.46 -12.39
C LEU A 254 3.26 -2.09 -13.20
N TRP A 255 3.39 -1.25 -14.23
CA TRP A 255 2.26 -0.85 -15.08
C TRP A 255 1.66 -2.02 -15.86
N ALA A 256 2.46 -3.02 -16.26
CA ALA A 256 1.95 -4.24 -16.87
C ALA A 256 1.10 -5.06 -15.88
N VAL A 257 1.57 -5.21 -14.63
CA VAL A 257 0.83 -5.87 -13.55
C VAL A 257 -0.50 -5.13 -13.26
N LEU A 258 -0.44 -3.82 -13.00
CA LEU A 258 -1.62 -3.01 -12.70
C LEU A 258 -2.58 -2.92 -13.89
N GLY A 259 -2.05 -2.80 -15.11
CA GLY A 259 -2.82 -2.74 -16.34
C GLY A 259 -3.60 -4.03 -16.60
N TYR A 260 -2.99 -5.19 -16.36
CA TYR A 260 -3.68 -6.48 -16.49
C TYR A 260 -4.79 -6.65 -15.44
N ILE A 261 -4.52 -6.29 -14.18
CA ILE A 261 -5.54 -6.26 -13.12
C ILE A 261 -6.69 -5.32 -13.50
N GLY A 262 -6.38 -4.12 -13.99
CA GLY A 262 -7.36 -3.12 -14.42
C GLY A 262 -8.21 -3.61 -15.59
N LEU A 263 -7.60 -4.28 -16.58
CA LEU A 263 -8.31 -4.88 -17.71
C LEU A 263 -9.30 -5.96 -17.23
N LEU A 264 -8.84 -6.89 -16.39
CA LEU A 264 -9.71 -7.92 -15.82
C LEU A 264 -10.83 -7.33 -14.97
N ALA A 265 -10.53 -6.33 -14.14
CA ALA A 265 -11.51 -5.63 -13.32
C ALA A 265 -12.57 -4.92 -14.18
N PHE A 266 -12.16 -4.25 -15.25
CA PHE A 266 -13.07 -3.60 -16.19
C PHE A 266 -13.99 -4.62 -16.89
N LEU A 267 -13.43 -5.72 -17.40
CA LEU A 267 -14.22 -6.80 -17.99
C LEU A 267 -15.22 -7.38 -16.98
N CYS A 268 -14.77 -7.61 -15.74
CA CYS A 268 -15.63 -8.12 -14.68
C CYS A 268 -16.75 -7.14 -14.32
N PHE A 269 -16.45 -5.84 -14.26
CA PHE A 269 -17.44 -4.80 -13.99
C PHE A 269 -18.50 -4.72 -15.10
N VAL A 270 -18.09 -4.74 -16.38
CA VAL A 270 -19.02 -4.73 -17.52
C VAL A 270 -19.95 -5.95 -17.47
N LEU A 271 -19.41 -7.15 -17.28
CA LEU A 271 -20.22 -8.37 -17.20
C LEU A 271 -21.15 -8.37 -15.97
N ALA A 272 -20.67 -7.90 -14.82
CA ALA A 272 -21.49 -7.80 -13.60
C ALA A 272 -22.63 -6.79 -13.79
N PHE A 273 -22.34 -5.64 -14.40
CA PHE A 273 -23.33 -4.62 -14.72
C PHE A 273 -24.44 -5.17 -15.62
N LEU A 274 -24.09 -5.97 -16.65
CA LEU A 274 -25.05 -6.65 -17.51
C LEU A 274 -25.90 -7.66 -16.72
N ALA A 275 -25.28 -8.41 -15.80
CA ALA A 275 -25.98 -9.39 -14.96
C ALA A 275 -27.02 -8.74 -14.02
N ARG A 276 -26.87 -7.46 -13.65
CA ARG A 276 -27.81 -6.76 -12.76
C ARG A 276 -29.23 -6.65 -13.34
N LYS A 277 -29.37 -6.60 -14.66
CA LYS A 277 -30.68 -6.49 -15.33
C LYS A 277 -31.44 -7.82 -15.37
N LEU A 278 -30.83 -8.90 -14.91
CA LEU A 278 -31.44 -10.22 -14.95
C LEU A 278 -32.46 -10.39 -13.80
N PRO A 279 -33.70 -10.82 -14.08
CA PRO A 279 -34.68 -11.17 -13.06
C PRO A 279 -34.28 -12.51 -12.44
N ASP A 280 -33.24 -12.51 -11.60
CA ASP A 280 -32.84 -13.68 -10.85
C ASP A 280 -33.56 -13.68 -9.49
N ASN A 281 -34.01 -14.86 -9.05
CA ASN A 281 -34.73 -15.05 -7.78
C ASN A 281 -33.83 -14.75 -6.55
N PHE A 282 -32.54 -14.53 -6.76
CA PHE A 282 -31.58 -14.11 -5.74
C PHE A 282 -30.91 -12.79 -6.15
N ASN A 283 -30.83 -11.84 -5.22
CA ASN A 283 -30.09 -10.58 -5.36
C ASN A 283 -28.55 -10.77 -5.56
N GLU A 284 -28.08 -11.98 -5.89
CA GLU A 284 -26.67 -12.35 -6.03
C GLU A 284 -25.96 -11.54 -7.11
N ALA A 285 -26.55 -11.38 -8.30
CA ALA A 285 -25.98 -10.54 -9.35
C ALA A 285 -25.80 -9.08 -8.91
N LYS A 286 -26.73 -8.55 -8.09
CA LYS A 286 -26.64 -7.19 -7.54
C LYS A 286 -25.47 -7.07 -6.56
N PHE A 287 -25.31 -8.04 -5.66
CA PHE A 287 -24.18 -8.07 -4.72
C PHE A 287 -22.82 -8.19 -5.41
N ILE A 288 -22.71 -9.04 -6.42
CA ILE A 288 -21.47 -9.13 -7.23
C ILE A 288 -21.18 -7.79 -7.90
N THR A 289 -22.19 -7.15 -8.48
CA THR A 289 -22.00 -5.84 -9.14
C THR A 289 -21.59 -4.75 -8.16
N PHE A 290 -22.23 -4.69 -6.98
CA PHE A 290 -21.87 -3.73 -5.95
C PHE A 290 -20.44 -3.94 -5.45
N SER A 291 -20.01 -5.19 -5.29
CA SER A 291 -18.63 -5.53 -4.93
C SER A 291 -17.61 -5.06 -5.97
N MET A 292 -17.91 -5.24 -7.26
CA MET A 292 -17.06 -4.78 -8.36
C MET A 292 -17.03 -3.25 -8.48
N LEU A 293 -18.14 -2.58 -8.18
CA LEU A 293 -18.19 -1.12 -8.14
C LEU A 293 -17.31 -0.56 -7.02
N ILE A 294 -17.39 -1.13 -5.82
CA ILE A 294 -16.50 -0.76 -4.69
C ILE A 294 -15.04 -0.98 -5.08
N PHE A 295 -14.73 -2.15 -5.65
CA PHE A 295 -13.38 -2.46 -6.11
C PHE A 295 -12.86 -1.41 -7.10
N CYS A 296 -13.62 -1.11 -8.16
CA CYS A 296 -13.21 -0.12 -9.15
C CYS A 296 -13.04 1.28 -8.54
N ALA A 297 -13.97 1.70 -7.66
CA ALA A 297 -13.89 3.00 -7.00
C ALA A 297 -12.62 3.13 -6.14
N VAL A 298 -12.28 2.11 -5.37
CA VAL A 298 -11.06 2.07 -4.52
C VAL A 298 -9.79 2.17 -5.38
N TRP A 299 -9.70 1.45 -6.49
CA TRP A 299 -8.51 1.48 -7.34
C TRP A 299 -8.40 2.75 -8.19
N ILE A 300 -9.52 3.36 -8.58
CA ILE A 300 -9.51 4.67 -9.25
C ILE A 300 -9.04 5.76 -8.28
N THR A 301 -9.48 5.75 -7.02
CA THR A 301 -9.04 6.74 -6.00
C THR A 301 -7.63 6.48 -5.48
N PHE A 302 -7.15 5.24 -5.56
CA PHE A 302 -5.77 4.88 -5.23
C PHE A 302 -4.76 5.64 -6.10
N ILE A 303 -4.97 5.74 -7.42
CA ILE A 303 -4.00 6.37 -8.35
C ILE A 303 -3.63 7.81 -7.95
N PRO A 304 -4.57 8.76 -7.78
CA PRO A 304 -4.22 10.12 -7.37
C PRO A 304 -3.65 10.17 -5.96
N SER A 305 -4.11 9.29 -5.06
CA SER A 305 -3.62 9.22 -3.68
C SER A 305 -2.17 8.72 -3.59
N TYR A 306 -1.81 7.76 -4.44
CA TYR A 306 -0.45 7.23 -4.60
C TYR A 306 0.52 8.31 -5.08
N VAL A 307 0.11 9.11 -6.08
CA VAL A 307 0.94 10.18 -6.63
C VAL A 307 1.08 11.36 -5.66
N SER A 308 0.02 11.65 -4.88
CA SER A 308 -0.01 12.83 -4.00
C SER A 308 0.62 12.60 -2.62
N SER A 309 0.75 11.33 -2.19
CA SER A 309 1.21 10.99 -0.84
C SER A 309 2.60 10.37 -0.90
N PRO A 310 3.68 11.09 -0.57
CA PRO A 310 5.05 10.58 -0.66
C PRO A 310 5.47 9.68 0.52
N GLY A 311 6.47 8.83 0.29
CA GLY A 311 7.16 8.04 1.32
C GLY A 311 6.29 6.94 1.95
N LYS A 312 6.32 6.83 3.29
CA LYS A 312 5.60 5.76 4.00
C LYS A 312 4.08 5.80 3.83
N PHE A 313 3.53 6.97 3.50
CA PHE A 313 2.09 7.12 3.24
C PHE A 313 1.67 6.51 1.90
N THR A 314 2.54 6.50 0.88
CA THR A 314 2.29 5.80 -0.39
C THR A 314 1.99 4.32 -0.14
N VAL A 315 2.82 3.70 0.71
CA VAL A 315 2.69 2.30 1.13
C VAL A 315 1.39 2.05 1.88
N ALA A 316 1.07 2.93 2.84
CA ALA A 316 -0.15 2.81 3.63
C ALA A 316 -1.42 2.92 2.77
N VAL A 317 -1.43 3.82 1.77
CA VAL A 317 -2.55 3.98 0.83
C VAL A 317 -2.74 2.73 -0.04
N GLU A 318 -1.66 2.07 -0.46
CA GLU A 318 -1.73 0.80 -1.19
C GLU A 318 -2.32 -0.32 -0.32
N ILE A 319 -1.87 -0.45 0.94
CA ILE A 319 -2.44 -1.39 1.88
C ILE A 319 -3.93 -1.11 2.11
N PHE A 320 -4.30 0.15 2.30
CA PHE A 320 -5.70 0.55 2.50
C PHE A 320 -6.56 0.14 1.29
N ALA A 321 -6.08 0.36 0.07
CA ALA A 321 -6.79 -0.06 -1.15
C ALA A 321 -6.97 -1.59 -1.22
N ILE A 322 -5.93 -2.35 -0.83
CA ILE A 322 -5.99 -3.82 -0.76
C ILE A 322 -7.05 -4.28 0.24
N LEU A 323 -7.01 -3.74 1.46
CA LEU A 323 -7.93 -4.10 2.54
C LEU A 323 -9.36 -3.71 2.19
N ALA A 324 -9.60 -2.48 1.75
CA ALA A 324 -10.93 -1.99 1.39
C ALA A 324 -11.57 -2.81 0.26
N SER A 325 -10.79 -3.14 -0.77
CA SER A 325 -11.24 -4.01 -1.87
C SER A 325 -11.62 -5.41 -1.39
N SER A 326 -10.78 -6.00 -0.53
CA SER A 326 -10.97 -7.36 0.00
C SER A 326 -12.17 -7.44 0.96
N PHE A 327 -12.33 -6.47 1.85
CA PHE A 327 -13.51 -6.34 2.71
C PHE A 327 -14.78 -6.11 1.89
N GLY A 328 -14.72 -5.28 0.84
CA GLY A 328 -15.83 -5.08 -0.09
C GLY A 328 -16.34 -6.40 -0.68
N LEU A 329 -15.43 -7.25 -1.15
CA LEU A 329 -15.77 -8.58 -1.67
C LEU A 329 -16.39 -9.49 -0.60
N ILE A 330 -15.83 -9.54 0.61
CA ILE A 330 -16.39 -10.33 1.72
C ILE A 330 -17.80 -9.87 2.08
N LEU A 331 -17.98 -8.57 2.31
CA LEU A 331 -19.24 -7.98 2.78
C LEU A 331 -20.35 -8.13 1.74
N CYS A 332 -20.03 -8.03 0.46
CA CYS A 332 -21.03 -8.12 -0.59
C CYS A 332 -21.36 -9.57 -0.95
N ILE A 333 -20.36 -10.43 -1.15
CA ILE A 333 -20.56 -11.76 -1.74
C ILE A 333 -20.85 -12.82 -0.67
N PHE A 334 -20.16 -12.75 0.47
CA PHE A 334 -20.18 -13.83 1.47
C PHE A 334 -21.00 -13.50 2.70
N ALA A 335 -20.98 -12.26 3.20
CA ALA A 335 -21.72 -11.90 4.42
C ALA A 335 -23.23 -12.19 4.34
N PRO A 336 -23.96 -11.89 3.23
CA PRO A 336 -25.38 -12.22 3.14
C PRO A 336 -25.63 -13.73 3.20
N LYS A 337 -24.72 -14.54 2.63
CA LYS A 337 -24.83 -16.00 2.59
C LYS A 337 -24.50 -16.63 3.95
N CYS A 338 -23.44 -16.15 4.60
CA CYS A 338 -23.12 -16.52 5.97
C CYS A 338 -24.26 -16.20 6.93
N PHE A 339 -24.88 -15.02 6.78
CA PHE A 339 -26.02 -14.61 7.59
C PHE A 339 -27.18 -15.61 7.47
N ILE A 340 -27.54 -16.02 6.25
CA ILE A 340 -28.61 -17.01 6.04
C ILE A 340 -28.22 -18.37 6.62
N ILE A 341 -26.99 -18.84 6.39
CA ILE A 341 -26.53 -20.15 6.89
C ILE A 341 -26.56 -20.24 8.42
N VAL A 342 -26.18 -19.17 9.12
CA VAL A 342 -26.03 -19.17 10.59
C VAL A 342 -27.31 -18.76 11.30
N PHE A 343 -27.96 -17.68 10.86
CA PHE A 343 -29.08 -17.06 11.58
C PHE A 343 -30.45 -17.39 11.01
N ARG A 344 -30.54 -17.88 9.75
CA ARG A 344 -31.79 -18.20 9.08
C ARG A 344 -31.77 -19.55 8.34
N PRO A 345 -31.48 -20.66 9.05
CA PRO A 345 -31.37 -21.98 8.44
C PRO A 345 -32.66 -22.45 7.75
N GLU A 346 -33.82 -21.92 8.12
CA GLU A 346 -35.11 -22.19 7.47
C GLU A 346 -35.15 -21.77 5.99
N GLN A 347 -34.39 -20.73 5.63
CA GLN A 347 -34.25 -20.26 4.25
C GLN A 347 -33.22 -21.08 3.46
N ASN A 348 -32.42 -21.92 4.14
CA ASN A 348 -31.40 -22.79 3.54
C ASN A 348 -31.99 -24.13 3.04
N THR A 349 -33.14 -24.07 2.36
CA THR A 349 -33.81 -25.23 1.77
C THR A 349 -33.94 -25.09 0.26
N LYS A 350 -33.91 -26.22 -0.48
CA LYS A 350 -34.11 -26.22 -1.93
C LYS A 350 -35.44 -25.56 -2.34
N LYS A 351 -36.48 -25.72 -1.52
CA LYS A 351 -37.82 -25.13 -1.74
C LYS A 351 -37.79 -23.59 -1.69
N HIS A 352 -37.02 -23.01 -0.75
CA HIS A 352 -36.84 -21.56 -0.70
C HIS A 352 -35.93 -21.03 -1.83
N LEU A 353 -34.93 -21.81 -2.25
CA LEU A 353 -34.02 -21.43 -3.34
C LEU A 353 -34.66 -21.47 -4.75
N MET A 354 -35.61 -22.37 -4.99
CA MET A 354 -36.25 -22.51 -6.31
C MET A 354 -37.47 -21.58 -6.49
N GLY A 355 -37.87 -20.82 -5.46
CA GLY A 355 -39.11 -20.07 -5.46
C GLY A 355 -40.34 -20.99 -5.46
N LYS A 356 -41.47 -20.52 -4.90
CA LYS A 356 -42.75 -21.23 -5.04
C LYS A 356 -43.12 -21.26 -6.52
N VAL A 357 -42.87 -22.37 -7.22
CA VAL A 357 -43.51 -22.66 -8.51
C VAL A 357 -45.02 -22.66 -8.24
N PRO A 358 -45.82 -21.76 -8.84
CA PRO A 358 -47.27 -21.86 -8.73
C PRO A 358 -47.66 -23.22 -9.29
N PRO A 359 -48.54 -23.99 -8.62
CA PRO A 359 -49.04 -25.24 -9.20
C PRO A 359 -49.61 -24.90 -10.58
N LYS A 360 -49.20 -25.66 -11.61
CA LYS A 360 -49.86 -25.62 -12.91
C LYS A 360 -51.34 -25.87 -12.65
N ALA A 361 -52.18 -24.86 -12.87
CA ALA A 361 -53.61 -25.04 -12.96
C ALA A 361 -53.84 -26.04 -14.09
N LEU A 362 -54.47 -27.17 -13.73
CA LEU A 362 -54.73 -28.30 -14.60
C LEU A 362 -55.99 -28.05 -15.43
#